data_AF-A0A960R5L2-F1
#
_entry.id   AF-A0A960R5L2-F1
#
_cell.length_a   1.000
_cell.length_b   1.000
_cell.length_c   1.000
_cell.angle_alpha   90.00
_cell.angle_beta   90.00
_cell.angle_gamma   90.00
#
_symmetry.space_group_name_H-M   'P 1'
#
loop_
_entity.id
_entity.type
_entity.pdbx_description
1 polymer ?
#
loop_
_entity_poly.entity_id
_entity_poly.type
_entity_poly.pdbx_seq_one_letter_code
_entity_poly.pdbx_strand_id
1 'polypeptide(L)'
;RLELEALRDSLLFVSGALDPEPPAPGYLAGNGSRGRSRVRGEIGFDDPYRTIYLPVLRDLLPDEYGVFDFPDPSSVNGLRHVTTAPPQALFFMNSGFVQEAADRTVGRLLKSDDSTRKRVIAAYRTILGREPEAAEIEDASALMQSLDDSGNRDAETFRWAALVQALLSSAEFRYVL
;
A
#
# COMPACT_ATOMS: atom_id res chain seq x y z
N ARG A 1 -1.09 9.72 12.44
CA ARG A 1 -1.43 8.58 11.55
C ARG A 1 -1.73 9.16 10.18
N LEU A 2 -1.33 8.48 9.13
CA LEU A 2 -1.68 8.85 7.77
C LEU A 2 -3.20 8.73 7.54
N GLU A 3 -3.74 9.69 6.79
CA GLU A 3 -5.09 9.63 6.22
C GLU A 3 -5.13 8.57 5.11
N LEU A 4 -6.33 8.13 4.72
CA LEU A 4 -6.52 7.09 3.71
C LEU A 4 -5.81 7.43 2.39
N GLU A 5 -5.96 8.68 1.93
CA GLU A 5 -5.40 9.16 0.68
C GLU A 5 -3.87 9.09 0.71
N ALA A 6 -3.26 9.57 1.80
CA ALA A 6 -1.82 9.50 1.99
C ALA A 6 -1.33 8.05 2.11
N LEU A 7 -2.07 7.19 2.81
CA LEU A 7 -1.74 5.78 2.97
C LEU A 7 -1.76 5.04 1.64
N ARG A 8 -2.83 5.22 0.86
CA ARG A 8 -3.00 4.61 -0.45
C ARG A 8 -1.91 5.07 -1.41
N ASP A 9 -1.67 6.37 -1.50
CA ASP A 9 -0.60 6.94 -2.32
C ASP A 9 0.78 6.40 -1.88
N SER A 10 1.00 6.19 -0.58
CA SER A 10 2.24 5.59 -0.05
C SER A 10 2.42 4.14 -0.48
N LEU A 11 1.36 3.33 -0.42
CA LEU A 11 1.39 1.93 -0.87
C LEU A 11 1.66 1.83 -2.38
N LEU A 12 1.03 2.70 -3.19
CA LEU A 12 1.30 2.78 -4.62
C LEU A 12 2.73 3.25 -4.90
N PHE A 13 3.24 4.21 -4.12
CA PHE A 13 4.60 4.72 -4.28
C PHE A 13 5.65 3.64 -3.97
N VAL A 14 5.52 2.97 -2.81
CA VAL A 14 6.44 1.92 -2.37
C VAL A 14 6.47 0.75 -3.36
N SER A 15 5.30 0.32 -3.83
CA SER A 15 5.18 -0.74 -4.84
C SER A 15 5.69 -0.32 -6.22
N GLY A 16 5.90 0.98 -6.45
CA GLY A 16 6.26 1.54 -7.76
C GLY A 16 5.11 1.50 -8.77
N ALA A 17 3.87 1.42 -8.27
CA ALA A 17 2.65 1.46 -9.07
C ALA A 17 2.15 2.89 -9.31
N LEU A 18 2.58 3.85 -8.48
CA LEU A 18 2.09 5.22 -8.56
C LEU A 18 2.51 5.91 -9.86
N ASP A 19 1.52 6.36 -10.61
CA ASP A 19 1.68 7.31 -11.70
C ASP A 19 1.56 8.74 -11.13
N PRO A 20 2.65 9.55 -11.18
CA PRO A 20 2.61 10.92 -10.68
C PRO A 20 1.88 11.88 -11.64
N GLU A 21 1.70 11.51 -12.89
CA GLU A 21 1.05 12.36 -13.88
C GLU A 21 -0.48 12.39 -13.66
N PRO A 22 -1.13 13.55 -13.88
CA PRO A 22 -2.58 13.60 -13.85
C PRO A 22 -3.15 12.70 -14.95
N PRO A 23 -4.26 11.99 -14.69
CA PRO A 23 -4.89 11.17 -15.72
C PRO A 23 -5.31 12.02 -16.91
N ALA A 24 -5.27 11.42 -18.11
CA ALA A 24 -5.63 12.11 -19.35
C ALA A 24 -7.04 12.75 -19.27
N PRO A 25 -7.27 13.91 -19.91
CA PRO A 25 -8.58 14.52 -19.96
C PRO A 25 -9.64 13.52 -20.45
N GLY A 26 -10.66 13.31 -19.64
CA GLY A 26 -11.72 12.35 -19.94
C GLY A 26 -11.50 10.91 -19.45
N TYR A 27 -10.38 10.63 -18.78
CA TYR A 27 -10.21 9.38 -18.01
C TYR A 27 -11.41 9.10 -17.09
N LEU A 28 -11.94 10.18 -16.49
CA LEU A 28 -13.13 10.15 -15.65
C LEU A 28 -14.43 10.44 -16.40
N ALA A 29 -14.34 11.01 -17.61
CA ALA A 29 -15.50 11.36 -18.42
C ALA A 29 -15.83 10.19 -19.34
N GLY A 30 -16.60 9.23 -18.83
CA GLY A 30 -17.14 8.14 -19.65
C GLY A 30 -17.76 8.68 -20.95
N ASN A 31 -17.43 8.06 -22.09
CA ASN A 31 -17.86 8.45 -23.44
C ASN A 31 -19.36 8.76 -23.53
N GLY A 32 -19.73 10.04 -23.43
CA GLY A 32 -20.97 10.66 -23.94
C GLY A 32 -22.32 10.08 -23.50
N SER A 33 -22.35 8.97 -22.78
CA SER A 33 -23.55 8.26 -22.39
C SER A 33 -23.22 7.46 -21.14
N ARG A 34 -23.85 7.81 -20.01
CA ARG A 34 -23.74 7.11 -18.72
C ARG A 34 -22.42 7.31 -17.97
N GLY A 35 -22.14 8.54 -17.56
CA GLY A 35 -21.08 8.88 -16.57
C GLY A 35 -21.17 8.17 -15.21
N ARG A 36 -22.22 7.37 -14.94
CA ARG A 36 -22.32 6.51 -13.75
C ARG A 36 -21.86 5.06 -13.99
N SER A 37 -21.82 4.59 -15.23
CA SER A 37 -21.68 3.16 -15.51
C SER A 37 -20.23 2.69 -15.67
N ARG A 38 -19.30 3.57 -16.04
CA ARG A 38 -17.87 3.26 -16.09
C ARG A 38 -17.17 3.42 -14.75
N VAL A 39 -17.53 4.44 -13.97
CA VAL A 39 -17.02 4.60 -12.60
C VAL A 39 -17.40 3.40 -11.71
N ARG A 40 -18.49 2.69 -12.04
CA ARG A 40 -18.95 1.50 -11.31
C ARG A 40 -18.02 0.28 -11.40
N GLY A 41 -17.00 0.28 -12.26
CA GLY A 41 -16.09 -0.87 -12.39
C GLY A 41 -14.70 -0.60 -12.96
N GLU A 42 -14.40 0.63 -13.40
CA GLU A 42 -13.08 0.98 -13.96
C GLU A 42 -12.19 1.77 -12.98
N ILE A 43 -12.74 2.36 -11.91
CA ILE A 43 -11.96 3.12 -10.91
C ILE A 43 -11.92 2.33 -9.61
N GLY A 44 -10.81 1.63 -9.40
CA GLY A 44 -10.57 0.79 -8.25
C GLY A 44 -9.74 1.48 -7.16
N PHE A 45 -9.72 0.89 -5.96
CA PHE A 45 -8.82 1.33 -4.89
C PHE A 45 -7.34 1.18 -5.30
N ASP A 46 -7.04 0.29 -6.22
CA ASP A 46 -5.73 -0.07 -6.77
C ASP A 46 -5.29 0.77 -7.98
N ASP A 47 -6.11 1.73 -8.43
CA ASP A 47 -5.82 2.60 -9.57
C ASP A 47 -4.45 3.31 -9.43
N PRO A 48 -3.58 3.33 -10.45
CA PRO A 48 -2.22 3.84 -10.31
C PRO A 48 -2.13 5.35 -10.03
N TYR A 49 -3.19 6.14 -10.20
CA TYR A 49 -3.12 7.58 -9.97
C TYR A 49 -3.23 7.96 -8.49
N ARG A 50 -2.67 9.13 -8.13
CA ARG A 50 -2.85 9.73 -6.81
C ARG A 50 -4.33 9.87 -6.47
N THR A 51 -4.68 9.61 -5.21
CA THR A 51 -6.08 9.64 -4.76
C THR A 51 -6.79 10.97 -5.03
N ILE A 52 -6.06 12.09 -5.04
CA ILE A 52 -6.60 13.42 -5.38
C ILE A 52 -7.20 13.52 -6.80
N TYR A 53 -6.76 12.66 -7.72
CA TYR A 53 -7.28 12.61 -9.08
C TYR A 53 -8.48 11.70 -9.25
N LEU A 54 -8.81 10.89 -8.23
CA LEU A 54 -9.91 9.94 -8.31
C LEU A 54 -11.22 10.58 -7.84
N PRO A 55 -12.35 10.30 -8.51
CA PRO A 55 -13.63 10.86 -8.14
C PRO A 55 -14.17 10.17 -6.89
N VAL A 56 -14.70 10.99 -5.97
CA VAL A 56 -15.47 10.50 -4.82
C VAL A 56 -16.94 10.42 -5.23
N LEU A 57 -17.45 9.20 -5.43
CA LEU A 57 -18.86 8.99 -5.72
C LEU A 57 -19.67 8.83 -4.44
N ARG A 58 -20.63 9.73 -4.22
CA ARG A 58 -21.48 9.76 -3.00
C ARG A 58 -22.21 8.45 -2.73
N ASP A 59 -22.66 7.76 -3.77
CA ASP A 59 -23.44 6.52 -3.65
C ASP A 59 -22.57 5.25 -3.81
N LEU A 60 -21.26 5.40 -3.98
CA LEU A 60 -20.35 4.29 -4.32
C LEU A 60 -18.94 4.56 -3.78
N LEU A 61 -18.80 4.54 -2.46
CA LEU A 61 -17.50 4.51 -1.81
C LEU A 61 -17.00 3.06 -1.73
N PRO A 62 -15.73 2.78 -2.06
CA PRO A 62 -15.11 1.49 -1.80
C PRO A 62 -15.16 1.15 -0.30
N ASP A 63 -15.29 -0.13 0.05
CA ASP A 63 -15.40 -0.58 1.44
C ASP A 63 -14.18 -0.18 2.28
N GLU A 64 -13.01 -0.07 1.65
CA GLU A 64 -11.76 0.39 2.25
C GLU A 64 -11.88 1.82 2.81
N TYR A 65 -12.72 2.66 2.23
CA TYR A 65 -12.90 4.05 2.67
C TYR A 65 -13.51 4.11 4.08
N GLY A 66 -14.44 3.20 4.38
CA GLY A 66 -15.05 3.09 5.71
C GLY A 66 -14.06 2.62 6.79
N VAL A 67 -13.05 1.82 6.43
CA VAL A 67 -12.04 1.30 7.38
C VAL A 67 -11.13 2.40 7.91
N PHE A 68 -10.91 3.45 7.12
CA PHE A 68 -9.96 4.53 7.43
C PHE A 68 -10.65 5.86 7.76
N ASP A 69 -11.89 5.82 8.25
CA ASP A 69 -12.67 6.99 8.68
C ASP A 69 -12.84 8.05 7.58
N PHE A 70 -12.98 7.62 6.31
CA PHE A 70 -13.20 8.56 5.21
C PHE A 70 -14.49 9.37 5.44
N PRO A 71 -14.44 10.71 5.29
CA PRO A 71 -15.60 11.56 5.59
C PRO A 71 -16.76 11.28 4.65
N ASP A 72 -17.99 11.28 5.19
CA ASP A 72 -19.20 11.17 4.38
C ASP A 72 -19.27 12.34 3.37
N PRO A 73 -19.22 12.07 2.05
CA PRO A 73 -19.26 13.11 1.01
C PRO A 73 -20.64 13.77 0.84
N SER A 74 -21.66 13.31 1.57
CA SER A 74 -23.00 13.88 1.63
C SER A 74 -23.22 14.79 2.84
N SER A 75 -22.30 14.80 3.80
CA SER A 75 -22.37 15.62 5.01
C SER A 75 -21.32 16.73 5.01
N VAL A 76 -21.64 17.87 5.66
CA VAL A 76 -20.67 18.94 5.92
C VAL A 76 -19.86 18.55 7.15
N ASN A 77 -18.68 17.99 6.93
CA ASN A 77 -17.77 17.62 8.01
C ASN A 77 -16.72 18.73 8.21
N GLY A 78 -16.79 19.44 9.34
CA GLY A 78 -15.87 20.55 9.66
C GLY A 78 -14.49 20.12 10.16
N LEU A 79 -14.36 18.90 10.67
CA LEU A 79 -13.12 18.29 11.17
C LEU A 79 -13.18 16.77 10.91
N ARG A 80 -12.06 16.18 10.48
CA ARG A 80 -11.95 14.72 10.32
C ARG A 80 -11.74 14.07 11.69
N HIS A 81 -12.57 13.07 12.01
CA HIS A 81 -12.37 12.23 13.19
C HIS A 81 -11.35 11.15 12.87
N VAL A 82 -10.37 10.95 13.75
CA VAL A 82 -9.34 9.92 13.60
C VAL A 82 -9.58 8.86 14.67
N THR A 83 -9.94 7.63 14.27
CA THR A 83 -10.08 6.51 15.21
C THR A 83 -8.96 5.49 15.01
N THR A 84 -8.38 5.02 16.11
CA THR A 84 -7.48 3.87 16.12
C THR A 84 -8.32 2.61 16.29
N ALA A 85 -8.86 2.08 15.21
CA ALA A 85 -9.76 0.94 15.26
C ALA A 85 -9.03 -0.35 14.83
N PRO A 86 -9.29 -1.50 15.50
CA PRO A 86 -8.75 -2.82 15.12
C PRO A 86 -8.87 -3.21 13.62
N PRO A 87 -9.94 -2.81 12.88
CA PRO A 87 -10.10 -3.14 11.46
C PRO A 87 -8.95 -2.66 10.56
N GLN A 88 -8.25 -1.59 10.94
CA GLN A 88 -7.15 -1.05 10.12
C GLN A 88 -5.93 -1.95 10.15
N ALA A 89 -5.60 -2.57 11.29
CA ALA A 89 -4.52 -3.57 11.35
C ALA A 89 -4.89 -4.83 10.54
N LEU A 90 -6.17 -5.22 10.57
CA LEU A 90 -6.68 -6.35 9.81
C LEU A 90 -6.60 -6.12 8.29
N PHE A 91 -6.80 -4.87 7.84
CA PHE A 91 -6.62 -4.49 6.45
C PHE A 91 -5.20 -4.78 5.95
N PHE A 92 -4.16 -4.40 6.69
CA PHE A 92 -2.77 -4.66 6.27
C PHE A 92 -2.40 -6.15 6.19
N MET A 93 -3.08 -6.99 6.98
CA MET A 93 -2.84 -8.43 6.94
C MET A 93 -3.60 -9.14 5.81
N ASN A 94 -4.82 -8.69 5.50
CA ASN A 94 -5.74 -9.44 4.63
C ASN A 94 -6.09 -8.76 3.31
N SER A 95 -5.73 -7.48 3.13
CA SER A 95 -6.05 -6.76 1.89
C SER A 95 -5.22 -7.26 0.74
N GLY A 96 -5.88 -7.69 -0.34
CA GLY A 96 -5.23 -8.06 -1.60
C GLY A 96 -4.40 -6.91 -2.17
N PHE A 97 -4.83 -5.66 -1.97
CA PHE A 97 -4.07 -4.48 -2.38
C PHE A 97 -2.72 -4.36 -1.66
N VAL A 98 -2.68 -4.64 -0.35
CA VAL A 98 -1.43 -4.60 0.44
C VAL A 98 -0.52 -5.76 0.06
N GLN A 99 -1.09 -6.95 -0.20
CA GLN A 99 -0.34 -8.10 -0.68
C GLN A 99 0.28 -7.85 -2.05
N GLU A 100 -0.48 -7.30 -2.99
CA GLU A 100 0.05 -6.93 -4.32
C GLU A 100 1.14 -5.86 -4.21
N ALA A 101 0.95 -4.85 -3.36
CA ALA A 101 1.97 -3.84 -3.11
C ALA A 101 3.26 -4.47 -2.55
N ALA A 102 3.13 -5.45 -1.65
CA ALA A 102 4.27 -6.20 -1.14
C ALA A 102 4.98 -7.01 -2.24
N ASP A 103 4.24 -7.78 -3.03
CA ASP A 103 4.79 -8.61 -4.11
C ASP A 103 5.52 -7.78 -5.17
N ARG A 104 4.95 -6.64 -5.57
CA ARG A 104 5.60 -5.71 -6.51
C ARG A 104 6.89 -5.13 -5.93
N THR A 105 6.88 -4.81 -4.63
CA THR A 105 8.08 -4.33 -3.93
C THR A 105 9.17 -5.41 -3.87
N VAL A 106 8.80 -6.65 -3.55
CA VAL A 106 9.72 -7.81 -3.58
C VAL A 106 10.29 -8.03 -4.97
N GLY A 107 9.45 -8.00 -6.01
CA GLY A 107 9.87 -8.14 -7.40
C GLY A 107 10.87 -7.07 -7.83
N ARG A 108 10.88 -5.88 -7.20
CA ARG A 108 11.89 -4.86 -7.40
C ARG A 108 13.16 -5.11 -6.59
N LEU A 109 13.03 -5.49 -5.32
CA LEU A 109 14.16 -5.80 -4.43
C LEU A 109 14.99 -7.00 -4.91
N LEU A 110 14.34 -8.00 -5.51
CA LEU A 110 15.01 -9.21 -6.01
C LEU A 110 15.65 -9.05 -7.39
N LYS A 111 15.42 -7.93 -8.10
CA LYS A 111 16.10 -7.65 -9.38
C LYS A 111 17.57 -7.28 -9.20
N SER A 112 17.94 -6.74 -8.04
CA SER A 112 19.34 -6.47 -7.70
C SER A 112 20.03 -7.72 -7.17
N ASP A 113 21.22 -8.02 -7.69
CA ASP A 113 22.11 -9.08 -7.20
C ASP A 113 22.89 -8.61 -5.95
N ASP A 114 22.14 -8.12 -4.98
CA ASP A 114 22.65 -7.58 -3.72
C ASP A 114 22.61 -8.62 -2.61
N SER A 115 23.57 -8.56 -1.69
CA SER A 115 23.56 -9.35 -0.46
C SER A 115 22.28 -9.13 0.36
N THR A 116 21.84 -10.13 1.13
CA THR A 116 20.67 -10.03 2.02
C THR A 116 20.66 -8.76 2.87
N ARG A 117 21.78 -8.41 3.49
CA ARG A 117 21.91 -7.19 4.30
C ARG A 117 21.60 -5.91 3.50
N LYS A 118 22.16 -5.79 2.30
CA LYS A 118 21.89 -4.64 1.40
C LYS A 118 20.43 -4.59 0.98
N ARG A 119 19.82 -5.74 0.67
CA ARG A 119 18.39 -5.82 0.33
C ARG A 119 17.49 -5.44 1.51
N VAL A 120 17.84 -5.81 2.75
CA VAL A 120 17.14 -5.36 3.97
C VAL A 120 17.24 -3.83 4.09
N ILE A 121 18.44 -3.25 3.96
CA ILE A 121 18.62 -1.80 4.00
C ILE A 121 17.78 -1.10 2.92
N ALA A 122 17.75 -1.66 1.69
CA ALA A 122 16.94 -1.12 0.61
C ALA A 122 15.43 -1.19 0.91
N ALA A 123 14.95 -2.28 1.51
CA ALA A 123 13.55 -2.43 1.92
C ALA A 123 13.16 -1.36 2.96
N TYR A 124 13.96 -1.18 4.02
CA TYR A 124 13.72 -0.17 5.05
C TYR A 124 13.74 1.26 4.48
N ARG A 125 14.72 1.59 3.63
CA ARG A 125 14.77 2.91 3.00
C ARG A 125 13.58 3.18 2.09
N THR A 126 13.11 2.16 1.37
CA THR A 126 11.98 2.30 0.43
C THR A 126 10.65 2.41 1.17
N ILE A 127 10.45 1.62 2.22
CA ILE A 127 9.17 1.49 2.93
C ILE A 127 9.05 2.51 4.06
N LEU A 128 10.09 2.67 4.87
CA LEU A 128 10.09 3.50 6.09
C LEU A 128 10.91 4.80 5.93
N GLY A 129 11.55 5.03 4.79
CA GLY A 129 12.30 6.26 4.54
C GLY A 129 13.59 6.43 5.34
N ARG A 130 14.03 5.41 6.08
CA ARG A 130 15.24 5.45 6.93
C ARG A 130 16.11 4.20 6.78
N GLU A 131 17.30 4.25 7.36
CA GLU A 131 18.13 3.06 7.52
C GLU A 131 17.65 2.19 8.71
N PRO A 132 17.76 0.86 8.61
CA PRO A 132 17.49 -0.03 9.72
C PRO A 132 18.59 0.07 10.78
N GLU A 133 18.21 -0.07 12.04
CA GLU A 133 19.13 -0.25 13.15
C GLU A 133 19.78 -1.64 13.12
N ALA A 134 20.88 -1.81 13.86
CA ALA A 134 21.58 -3.10 13.90
C ALA A 134 20.67 -4.23 14.40
N ALA A 135 19.83 -3.97 15.41
CA ALA A 135 18.88 -4.95 15.94
C ALA A 135 17.83 -5.36 14.89
N GLU A 136 17.32 -4.40 14.11
CA GLU A 136 16.31 -4.64 13.07
C GLU A 136 16.85 -5.49 11.91
N ILE A 137 18.14 -5.37 11.61
CA ILE A 137 18.79 -6.23 10.61
C ILE A 137 18.89 -7.67 11.11
N GLU A 138 19.22 -7.86 12.40
CA GLU A 138 19.25 -9.18 13.02
C GLU A 138 17.85 -9.79 13.06
N ASP A 139 16.82 -9.03 13.46
CA ASP A 139 15.43 -9.50 13.48
C ASP A 139 14.91 -9.88 12.09
N ALA A 140 15.22 -9.06 11.08
CA ALA A 140 14.88 -9.39 9.69
C ALA A 140 15.57 -10.68 9.22
N SER A 141 16.83 -10.87 9.61
CA SER A 141 17.59 -12.08 9.26
C SER A 141 17.04 -13.32 9.99
N ALA A 142 16.68 -13.18 11.26
CA ALA A 142 16.05 -14.23 12.06
C ALA A 142 14.68 -14.63 11.49
N LEU A 143 13.85 -13.66 11.08
CA LEU A 143 12.57 -13.91 10.43
C LEU A 143 12.77 -14.73 9.14
N MET A 144 13.71 -14.34 8.28
CA MET A 144 14.00 -15.06 7.04
C MET A 144 14.48 -16.50 7.28
N GLN A 145 15.24 -16.73 8.35
CA GLN A 145 15.69 -18.07 8.73
C GLN A 145 14.55 -18.91 9.32
N SER A 146 13.63 -18.30 10.07
CA SER A 146 12.48 -19.00 10.65
C SER A 146 11.44 -19.46 9.62
N LEU A 147 11.45 -18.85 8.44
CA LEU A 147 10.51 -19.12 7.36
C LEU A 147 11.05 -20.17 6.36
N ASP A 148 12.05 -20.98 6.74
CA ASP A 148 12.70 -21.95 5.86
C ASP A 148 12.34 -23.41 6.16
N ASP A 149 12.22 -24.18 5.07
CA ASP A 149 12.50 -25.62 5.01
C ASP A 149 12.62 -26.15 3.55
N SER A 150 12.66 -25.30 2.52
CA SER A 150 12.78 -25.78 1.13
C SER A 150 13.42 -24.71 0.24
N GLY A 151 14.67 -24.92 -0.18
CA GLY A 151 15.50 -24.00 -0.97
C GLY A 151 15.02 -23.72 -2.41
N ASN A 152 13.73 -23.51 -2.62
CA ASN A 152 13.10 -23.12 -3.87
C ASN A 152 13.08 -21.58 -4.00
N ARG A 153 13.13 -21.07 -5.24
CA ARG A 153 13.01 -19.63 -5.56
C ARG A 153 11.67 -19.04 -5.11
N ASP A 154 10.63 -19.86 -5.08
CA ASP A 154 9.33 -19.49 -4.53
C ASP A 154 9.42 -19.22 -3.02
N ALA A 155 10.27 -19.97 -2.30
CA ALA A 155 10.50 -19.76 -0.87
C ALA A 155 11.32 -18.49 -0.59
N GLU A 156 12.29 -18.15 -1.43
CA GLU A 156 12.98 -16.85 -1.33
C GLU A 156 11.99 -15.70 -1.50
N THR A 157 11.15 -15.75 -2.54
CA THR A 157 10.14 -14.71 -2.81
C THR A 157 9.17 -14.59 -1.63
N PHE A 158 8.70 -15.71 -1.09
CA PHE A 158 7.83 -15.75 0.09
C PHE A 158 8.46 -15.11 1.34
N ARG A 159 9.74 -15.39 1.62
CA ARG A 159 10.45 -14.78 2.76
C ARG A 159 10.53 -13.26 2.66
N TRP A 160 10.83 -12.77 1.46
CA TRP A 160 10.87 -11.32 1.22
C TRP A 160 9.48 -10.70 1.27
N ALA A 161 8.45 -11.39 0.77
CA ALA A 161 7.06 -10.94 0.86
C ALA A 161 6.61 -10.81 2.33
N ALA A 162 6.93 -11.79 3.17
CA ALA A 162 6.65 -11.74 4.60
C ALA A 162 7.33 -10.56 5.30
N LEU A 163 8.63 -10.30 5.01
CA LEU A 163 9.33 -9.15 5.56
C LEU A 163 8.70 -7.83 5.09
N VAL A 164 8.45 -7.67 3.79
CA VAL A 164 7.86 -6.45 3.24
C VAL A 164 6.47 -6.20 3.82
N GLN A 165 5.64 -7.25 3.91
CA GLN A 165 4.31 -7.14 4.51
C GLN A 165 4.38 -6.78 6.00
N ALA A 166 5.35 -7.31 6.75
CA ALA A 166 5.58 -6.94 8.14
C ALA A 166 5.96 -5.45 8.28
N LEU A 167 6.83 -4.94 7.39
CA LEU A 167 7.21 -3.52 7.37
C LEU A 167 6.02 -2.61 7.01
N LEU A 168 5.22 -2.98 6.00
CA LEU A 168 4.00 -2.25 5.62
C LEU A 168 2.93 -2.28 6.73
N SER A 169 2.88 -3.35 7.52
CA SER A 169 1.94 -3.50 8.63
C SER A 169 2.40 -2.82 9.93
N SER A 170 3.64 -2.31 9.96
CA SER A 170 4.24 -1.73 11.15
C SER A 170 3.49 -0.48 11.62
N ALA A 171 3.66 -0.13 12.90
CA ALA A 171 3.15 1.14 13.39
C ALA A 171 3.84 2.30 12.65
N GLU A 172 5.16 2.23 12.49
CA GLU A 172 5.95 3.30 11.89
C GLU A 172 5.44 3.70 10.50
N PHE A 173 5.20 2.74 9.61
CA PHE A 173 4.63 3.00 8.28
C PHE A 173 3.29 3.74 8.32
N ARG A 174 2.47 3.52 9.35
CA ARG A 174 1.15 4.16 9.50
C ARG A 174 1.22 5.53 10.16
N TYR A 175 2.29 5.84 10.89
CA TYR A 175 2.42 7.08 11.66
C TYR A 175 3.38 8.09 11.05
N VAL A 176 4.35 7.64 10.25
CA VAL A 176 5.44 8.47 9.74
C VAL A 176 5.57 8.27 8.23
N LEU A 177 5.56 9.41 7.51
CA LEU A 177 6.38 9.67 6.34
C LEU A 177 7.21 10.91 6.65
#